data_AF-A0A344THQ7-F1
#
_entry.id   AF-A0A344THQ7-F1
#
_cell.length_a   1.000
_cell.length_b   1.000
_cell.length_c   1.000
_cell.angle_alpha   90.00
_cell.angle_beta   90.00
_cell.angle_gamma   90.00
#
_symmetry.space_group_name_H-M   'P 1'
#
loop_
_entity.id
_entity.type
_entity.pdbx_description
1 polymer ?
#
loop_
_entity_poly.entity_id
_entity_poly.type
_entity_poly.pdbx_seq_one_letter_code
_entity_poly.pdbx_strand_id
1 'polypeptide(L)'
;MNNRERAEQYVNGHTGVAVGVVLATALVPGAASTVLVAQEAVMAHQIARIYGKNITKDEAGAIAAKIGLASVAGKVVALEAAILAGPFAFAIKPAIAAGIIKILGGMIIDYFEN
;
A
#
# COMPACT_ATOMS: atom_id res chain seq x y z
N MET A 1 15.45 18.41 -5.26
CA MET A 1 14.40 17.38 -5.11
C MET A 1 13.19 18.01 -4.44
N ASN A 2 12.07 18.05 -5.14
CA ASN A 2 10.75 18.44 -4.62
C ASN A 2 10.24 17.40 -3.60
N ASN A 3 9.32 17.79 -2.72
CA ASN A 3 8.61 16.90 -1.81
C ASN A 3 7.90 15.77 -2.55
N ARG A 4 7.31 16.06 -3.73
CA ARG A 4 6.69 15.03 -4.59
C ARG A 4 7.70 13.95 -5.01
N GLU A 5 8.85 14.35 -5.56
CA GLU A 5 9.91 13.42 -6.00
C GLU A 5 10.45 12.57 -4.84
N ARG A 6 10.58 13.16 -3.64
CA ARG A 6 10.98 12.45 -2.41
C ARG A 6 9.95 11.40 -2.00
N ALA A 7 8.67 11.76 -2.08
CA ALA A 7 7.58 10.87 -1.75
C ALA A 7 7.46 9.73 -2.77
N GLU A 8 7.60 10.01 -4.07
CA GLU A 8 7.61 9.00 -5.14
C GLU A 8 8.79 8.03 -5.00
N GLN A 9 10.00 8.52 -4.69
CA GLN A 9 11.15 7.66 -4.38
C GLN A 9 10.87 6.75 -3.18
N TYR A 10 10.24 7.29 -2.13
CA TYR A 10 9.86 6.50 -0.96
C TYR A 10 8.85 5.41 -1.34
N VAL A 11 7.79 5.74 -2.09
CA VAL A 11 6.77 4.78 -2.55
C VAL A 11 7.41 3.68 -3.41
N ASN A 12 8.29 4.05 -4.34
CA ASN A 12 9.00 3.09 -5.19
C ASN A 12 9.90 2.13 -4.36
N GLY A 13 10.61 2.63 -3.35
CA GLY A 13 11.36 1.79 -2.43
C GLY A 13 10.46 0.89 -1.56
N HIS A 14 9.33 1.42 -1.09
CA HIS A 14 8.38 0.70 -0.25
C HIS A 14 7.60 -0.38 -1.02
N THR A 15 7.49 -0.24 -2.35
CA THR A 15 6.89 -1.21 -3.25
C THR A 15 7.58 -2.59 -3.13
N GLY A 16 8.91 -2.62 -3.06
CA GLY A 16 9.66 -3.87 -2.90
C GLY A 16 9.36 -4.59 -1.57
N VAL A 17 9.19 -3.81 -0.49
CA VAL A 17 8.83 -4.36 0.84
C VAL A 17 7.44 -5.00 0.80
N ALA A 18 6.47 -4.32 0.20
CA ALA A 18 5.11 -4.84 0.07
C ALA A 18 5.03 -6.09 -0.81
N VAL A 19 5.79 -6.13 -1.89
CA VAL A 19 5.93 -7.33 -2.73
C VAL A 19 6.48 -8.52 -1.91
N GLY A 20 7.55 -8.30 -1.15
CA GLY A 20 8.15 -9.34 -0.30
C GLY A 20 7.17 -9.86 0.76
N VAL A 21 6.42 -8.96 1.39
CA VAL A 21 5.37 -9.31 2.36
C VAL A 21 4.28 -10.16 1.73
N VAL A 22 3.77 -9.77 0.55
CA VAL A 22 2.69 -10.50 -0.13
C VAL A 22 3.16 -11.88 -0.59
N LEU A 23 4.42 -12.03 -0.99
CA LEU A 23 5.03 -13.34 -1.25
C LEU A 23 5.12 -14.19 0.02
N ALA A 24 5.61 -13.61 1.12
CA ALA A 24 5.75 -14.32 2.39
C ALA A 24 4.40 -14.73 3.00
N THR A 25 3.34 -13.96 2.74
CA THR A 25 1.98 -14.21 3.24
C THR A 25 1.07 -14.84 2.18
N ALA A 26 1.62 -15.26 1.03
CA ALA A 26 0.85 -15.71 -0.13
C ALA A 26 -0.07 -16.91 0.15
N LEU A 27 0.27 -17.74 1.15
CA LEU A 27 -0.45 -18.97 1.50
C LEU A 27 -1.46 -18.80 2.63
N VAL A 28 -1.53 -17.61 3.26
CA VAL A 28 -2.42 -17.36 4.38
C VAL A 28 -3.50 -16.36 3.92
N PRO A 29 -4.75 -16.80 3.71
CA PRO A 29 -5.85 -15.92 3.36
C PRO A 29 -5.98 -14.77 4.37
N GLY A 30 -6.30 -13.57 3.88
CA GLY A 30 -6.39 -12.36 4.71
C GLY A 30 -5.07 -11.78 5.23
N ALA A 31 -4.00 -12.57 5.47
CA ALA A 31 -2.76 -12.06 6.08
C ALA A 31 -2.08 -10.98 5.23
N ALA A 32 -2.02 -11.18 3.92
CA ALA A 32 -1.50 -10.20 2.98
C ALA A 32 -2.27 -8.86 3.06
N SER A 33 -3.60 -8.92 3.18
CA SER A 33 -4.46 -7.74 3.28
C SER A 33 -4.18 -6.96 4.56
N THR A 34 -4.05 -7.64 5.70
CA THR A 34 -3.78 -6.99 7.00
C THR A 34 -2.43 -6.27 6.99
N VAL A 35 -1.39 -6.90 6.42
CA VAL A 35 -0.06 -6.27 6.37
C VAL A 35 -0.03 -5.12 5.36
N LEU A 36 -0.73 -5.24 4.23
CA LEU A 36 -0.87 -4.14 3.27
C LEU A 36 -1.53 -2.92 3.92
N VAL A 37 -2.56 -3.10 4.74
CA VAL A 37 -3.21 -2.00 5.48
C VAL A 37 -2.23 -1.35 6.47
N ALA A 38 -1.45 -2.15 7.19
CA ALA A 38 -0.42 -1.61 8.08
C ALA A 38 0.65 -0.82 7.32
N GLN A 39 1.07 -1.29 6.15
CA GLN A 39 2.01 -0.57 5.28
C GLN A 39 1.44 0.74 4.75
N GLU A 40 0.15 0.80 4.40
CA GLU A 40 -0.51 2.05 3.99
C GLU A 40 -0.40 3.13 5.07
N ALA A 41 -0.68 2.77 6.33
CA ALA A 41 -0.60 3.72 7.45
C ALA A 41 0.84 4.24 7.66
N VAL A 42 1.84 3.35 7.58
CA VAL A 42 3.25 3.73 7.66
C VAL A 42 3.64 4.65 6.50
N MET A 43 3.17 4.35 5.29
CA MET A 43 3.45 5.12 4.09
C MET A 43 2.82 6.52 4.16
N ALA A 44 1.55 6.61 4.58
CA ALA A 44 0.87 7.88 4.80
C ALA A 44 1.59 8.75 5.83
N HIS A 45 2.02 8.16 6.94
CA HIS A 45 2.77 8.87 7.98
C HIS A 45 4.12 9.39 7.45
N GLN A 46 4.81 8.62 6.61
CA GLN A 46 6.08 9.05 6.03
C GLN A 46 5.91 10.13 4.97
N ILE A 47 4.92 9.99 4.08
CA ILE A 47 4.62 10.98 3.05
C ILE A 47 4.22 12.30 3.70
N ALA A 48 3.35 12.28 4.72
CA ALA A 48 3.00 13.47 5.48
C ALA A 48 4.23 14.21 6.03
N ARG A 49 5.19 13.47 6.60
CA ARG A 49 6.46 14.03 7.08
C ARG A 49 7.32 14.62 5.95
N ILE A 50 7.32 14.01 4.77
CA ILE A 50 8.02 14.56 3.58
C ILE A 50 7.40 15.91 3.18
N TYR A 51 6.09 16.06 3.30
CA TYR A 51 5.36 17.32 3.08
C TYR A 51 5.39 18.27 4.28
N GLY A 52 6.18 17.98 5.32
CA GLY A 52 6.32 18.84 6.50
C GLY A 52 5.10 18.86 7.43
N LYS A 53 4.15 17.93 7.26
CA LYS A 53 2.99 17.77 8.14
C LYS A 53 3.37 16.86 9.31
N ASN A 54 3.23 17.37 10.53
CA ASN A 54 3.31 16.56 11.74
C ASN A 54 1.93 16.00 12.06
N ILE A 55 1.62 14.86 11.46
CA ILE A 55 0.46 14.06 11.82
C ILE A 55 0.89 12.90 12.71
N THR A 56 0.02 12.50 13.62
CA THR A 56 0.20 11.30 14.43
C THR A 56 0.06 10.05 13.57
N LYS A 57 0.55 8.91 14.07
CA LYS A 57 0.37 7.61 13.40
C LYS A 57 -1.10 7.23 13.26
N ASP A 58 -1.94 7.65 14.20
CA ASP A 58 -3.38 7.38 14.17
C ASP A 58 -4.09 8.21 13.11
N GLU A 59 -3.73 9.49 12.96
CA GLU A 59 -4.24 10.35 11.87
C GLU A 59 -3.76 9.85 10.50
N ALA A 60 -2.50 9.45 10.39
CA ALA A 60 -1.97 8.82 9.19
C ALA A 60 -2.71 7.52 8.88
N GLY A 61 -2.99 6.71 9.90
CA GLY A 61 -3.80 5.50 9.80
C GLY A 61 -5.23 5.79 9.35
N ALA A 62 -5.84 6.88 9.80
CA ALA A 62 -7.19 7.28 9.39
C ALA A 62 -7.23 7.80 7.95
N ILE A 63 -6.23 8.58 7.51
CA ILE A 63 -6.09 9.03 6.12
C ILE A 63 -5.83 7.82 5.21
N ALA A 64 -4.86 6.99 5.60
CA ALA A 64 -4.57 5.73 4.94
C ALA A 64 -5.77 4.80 4.93
N ALA A 65 -6.59 4.75 5.98
CA ALA A 65 -7.80 3.93 6.00
C ALA A 65 -8.90 4.53 5.13
N LYS A 66 -9.06 5.86 5.04
CA LYS A 66 -10.03 6.47 4.13
C LYS A 66 -9.68 6.24 2.65
N ILE A 67 -8.41 6.47 2.29
CA ILE A 67 -7.88 6.22 0.93
C ILE A 67 -7.78 4.71 0.68
N GLY A 68 -7.34 3.98 1.70
CA GLY A 68 -7.11 2.55 1.74
C GLY A 68 -8.38 1.76 1.67
N LEU A 69 -9.47 2.05 2.40
CA LEU A 69 -10.74 1.32 2.33
C LEU A 69 -11.31 1.27 0.91
N ALA A 70 -11.22 2.37 0.16
CA ALA A 70 -11.61 2.42 -1.24
C ALA A 70 -10.76 1.47 -2.10
N SER A 71 -9.49 1.29 -1.76
CA SER A 71 -8.59 0.35 -2.45
C SER A 71 -8.66 -1.09 -1.90
N VAL A 72 -8.82 -1.29 -0.58
CA VAL A 72 -8.75 -2.53 0.21
C VAL A 72 -9.91 -3.44 -0.14
N ALA A 73 -11.10 -2.90 -0.39
CA ALA A 73 -12.19 -3.66 -0.99
C ALA A 73 -11.75 -4.28 -2.34
N GLY A 74 -11.05 -3.51 -3.19
CA GLY A 74 -10.44 -4.01 -4.41
C GLY A 74 -9.26 -4.97 -4.18
N LYS A 75 -8.41 -4.73 -3.18
CA LYS A 75 -7.24 -5.58 -2.86
C LYS A 75 -7.65 -6.95 -2.36
N VAL A 76 -8.63 -7.01 -1.46
CA VAL A 76 -9.13 -8.26 -0.89
C VAL A 76 -9.80 -9.07 -2.00
N VAL A 77 -10.64 -8.44 -2.83
CA VAL A 77 -11.24 -9.12 -3.99
C VAL A 77 -10.16 -9.61 -4.95
N ALA A 78 -9.15 -8.80 -5.28
CA ALA A 78 -8.08 -9.18 -6.21
C ALA A 78 -7.15 -10.27 -5.66
N LEU A 79 -6.77 -10.22 -4.38
CA LEU A 79 -5.91 -11.21 -3.74
C LEU A 79 -6.64 -12.53 -3.47
N GLU A 80 -7.90 -12.48 -3.03
CA GLU A 80 -8.71 -13.67 -2.79
C GLU A 80 -9.15 -14.32 -4.11
N ALA A 81 -9.49 -13.53 -5.15
CA ALA A 81 -9.73 -14.07 -6.49
C ALA A 81 -8.47 -14.73 -7.07
N ALA A 82 -7.28 -14.18 -6.80
CA ALA A 82 -6.03 -14.83 -7.15
C ALA A 82 -5.88 -16.17 -6.41
N ILE A 83 -6.16 -16.25 -5.10
CA ILE A 83 -6.13 -17.54 -4.37
C ILE A 83 -7.07 -18.57 -5.01
N LEU A 84 -8.27 -18.15 -5.42
CA LEU A 84 -9.28 -19.03 -6.02
C LEU A 84 -8.92 -19.50 -7.44
N ALA A 85 -8.10 -18.73 -8.18
CA ALA A 85 -7.74 -19.01 -9.57
C ALA A 85 -6.71 -20.15 -9.73
N GLY A 86 -6.26 -20.75 -8.63
CA GLY A 86 -5.45 -21.96 -8.63
C GLY A 86 -3.97 -21.72 -8.31
N PRO A 87 -3.16 -22.80 -8.29
CA PRO A 87 -1.81 -22.80 -7.73
C PRO A 87 -0.82 -21.92 -8.49
N PHE A 88 -1.11 -21.35 -9.67
CA PHE A 88 -0.18 -20.42 -10.35
C PHE A 88 -0.43 -18.95 -10.03
N ALA A 89 -1.54 -18.63 -9.38
CA ALA A 89 -1.93 -17.26 -9.11
C ALA A 89 -1.06 -16.57 -8.04
N PHE A 90 -0.28 -17.34 -7.24
CA PHE A 90 0.73 -16.77 -6.36
C PHE A 90 1.76 -15.93 -7.12
N ALA A 91 2.02 -16.24 -8.40
CA ALA A 91 3.01 -15.52 -9.21
C ALA A 91 2.52 -14.12 -9.62
N ILE A 92 1.21 -13.89 -9.67
CA ILE A 92 0.59 -12.61 -10.02
C ILE A 92 0.40 -11.70 -8.81
N LYS A 93 0.26 -12.26 -7.60
CA LYS A 93 0.07 -11.49 -6.35
C LYS A 93 1.14 -10.41 -6.11
N PRO A 94 2.44 -10.63 -6.38
CA PRO A 94 3.47 -9.60 -6.30
C PRO A 94 3.19 -8.40 -7.20
N ALA A 95 2.78 -8.66 -8.45
CA ALA A 95 2.50 -7.60 -9.42
C ALA A 95 1.27 -6.79 -8.99
N ILE A 96 0.23 -7.46 -8.50
CA ILE A 96 -0.96 -6.82 -7.94
C ILE A 96 -0.56 -5.94 -6.74
N ALA A 97 0.22 -6.48 -5.79
CA ALA A 97 0.70 -5.74 -4.63
C ALA A 97 1.53 -4.52 -5.01
N ALA A 98 2.42 -4.65 -5.99
CA ALA A 98 3.23 -3.55 -6.47
C ALA A 98 2.38 -2.43 -7.09
N GLY A 99 1.42 -2.79 -7.94
CA GLY A 99 0.50 -1.83 -8.56
C GLY A 99 -0.32 -1.09 -7.52
N ILE A 100 -0.85 -1.82 -6.53
CA ILE A 100 -1.60 -1.27 -5.41
C ILE A 100 -0.78 -0.21 -4.66
N ILE A 101 0.46 -0.51 -4.27
CA ILE A 101 1.29 0.42 -3.49
C ILE A 101 1.61 1.68 -4.26
N LYS A 102 1.87 1.57 -5.56
CA LYS A 102 2.11 2.75 -6.41
C LYS A 102 0.88 3.63 -6.52
N ILE A 103 -0.29 3.02 -6.75
CA ILE A 103 -1.57 3.73 -6.84
C ILE A 103 -1.88 4.45 -5.53
N LEU A 104 -1.72 3.78 -4.39
CA LEU A 104 -1.94 4.37 -3.07
C LEU A 104 -0.94 5.45 -2.71
N GLY A 105 0.34 5.19 -2.95
CA GLY A 105 1.38 6.17 -2.74
C GLY A 105 1.09 7.44 -3.53
N GLY A 106 0.68 7.31 -4.79
CA GLY A 106 0.21 8.42 -5.62
C GLY A 106 -1.00 9.16 -5.03
N MET A 107 -2.05 8.43 -4.62
CA MET A 107 -3.23 9.04 -3.98
C MET A 107 -2.90 9.78 -2.69
N ILE A 108 -1.99 9.25 -1.87
CA ILE A 108 -1.56 9.89 -0.61
C ILE A 108 -0.72 11.14 -0.91
N ILE A 109 0.15 11.07 -1.91
CA ILE A 109 0.94 12.21 -2.40
C ILE A 109 -0.01 13.32 -2.86
N ASP A 110 -0.98 13.00 -3.71
CA ASP A 110 -1.95 13.96 -4.23
C ASP A 110 -2.84 14.53 -3.10
N TYR A 111 -3.14 13.75 -2.06
CA TYR A 111 -3.87 14.23 -0.87
C TYR A 111 -3.10 15.28 -0.05
N PHE A 112 -1.77 15.18 0.03
CA PHE A 112 -0.94 16.13 0.80
C PHE A 112 -0.42 17.30 -0.03
N GLU A 113 -0.47 17.19 -1.36
CA GLU A 113 -0.06 18.25 -2.28
C GLU A 113 -1.18 19.25 -2.57
N ASN A 114 -2.44 18.82 -2.48
CA ASN A 114 -3.63 19.67 -2.54
C ASN A 114 -4.05 20.16 -1.15
#